data_AF-A0A7X7GG22-F1
#
_entry.id   AF-A0A7X7GG22-F1
#
_cell.length_a   1.000
_cell.length_b   1.000
_cell.length_c   1.000
_cell.angle_alpha   90.00
_cell.angle_beta   90.00
_cell.angle_gamma   90.00
#
_symmetry.space_group_name_H-M   'P 1'
#
loop_
_entity.id
_entity.type
_entity.pdbx_description
1 polymer ?
#
loop_
_entity_poly.entity_id
_entity_poly.type
_entity_poly.pdbx_seq_one_letter_code
_entity_poly.pdbx_strand_id
1 'polypeptide(L)'
;MIRHFAAAALVSVSMAASIVSSTPAFADSADTYISNPVTDSSLQSFCDGQATAANNLAAQNQTARAKEVVAAANMRGCRIFTFESP
;
A
#
# COMPACT_ATOMS: atom_id res chain seq x y z
N MET A 1 -17.59 26.11 -58.52
CA MET A 1 -18.35 25.92 -57.26
C MET A 1 -18.29 24.45 -56.88
N ILE A 2 -18.27 24.15 -55.57
CA ILE A 2 -18.23 22.82 -54.92
C ILE A 2 -16.77 22.31 -54.75
N ARG A 3 -16.07 22.70 -53.67
CA ARG A 3 -16.02 22.11 -52.30
C ARG A 3 -15.50 20.68 -52.31
N HIS A 4 -14.37 20.41 -51.64
CA HIS A 4 -14.23 19.33 -50.65
C HIS A 4 -13.00 19.61 -49.77
N PHE A 5 -13.25 19.96 -48.51
CA PHE A 5 -12.29 19.94 -47.42
C PHE A 5 -12.16 18.48 -46.98
N ALA A 6 -10.99 17.86 -47.13
CA ALA A 6 -10.71 16.55 -46.56
C ALA A 6 -9.89 16.75 -45.28
N ALA A 7 -10.53 16.44 -44.17
CA ALA A 7 -10.11 16.69 -42.81
C ALA A 7 -8.84 15.90 -42.41
N ALA A 8 -7.99 16.57 -41.63
CA ALA A 8 -6.91 15.95 -40.88
C ALA A 8 -7.50 15.04 -39.80
N ALA A 9 -7.32 13.72 -39.95
CA ALA A 9 -7.63 12.76 -38.91
C ALA A 9 -6.45 12.68 -37.93
N LEU A 10 -6.50 13.48 -36.86
CA LEU A 10 -5.61 13.34 -35.70
C LEU A 10 -6.07 12.12 -34.90
N VAL A 11 -5.29 11.03 -34.95
CA VAL A 11 -5.48 9.86 -34.08
C VAL A 11 -4.91 10.20 -32.70
N SER A 12 -5.76 10.68 -31.79
CA SER A 12 -5.42 10.77 -30.37
C SER A 12 -5.48 9.37 -29.76
N VAL A 13 -4.31 8.76 -29.54
CA VAL A 13 -4.18 7.55 -28.71
C VAL A 13 -4.33 7.98 -27.25
N SER A 14 -5.55 7.89 -26.75
CA SER A 14 -5.84 8.01 -25.32
C SER A 14 -5.34 6.72 -24.64
N MET A 15 -4.10 6.72 -24.16
CA MET A 15 -3.65 5.71 -23.21
C MET A 15 -4.45 5.90 -21.93
N ALA A 16 -5.54 5.14 -21.79
CA ALA A 16 -6.20 4.96 -20.52
C ALA A 16 -5.22 4.25 -19.58
N ALA A 17 -4.45 5.05 -18.84
CA ALA A 17 -3.74 4.56 -17.68
C ALA A 17 -4.82 4.08 -16.69
N SER A 18 -5.04 2.77 -16.65
CA SER A 18 -5.79 2.11 -15.61
C SER A 18 -5.11 2.49 -14.29
N ILE A 19 -5.65 3.50 -13.61
CA ILE A 19 -5.33 3.74 -12.22
C ILE A 19 -5.86 2.50 -11.52
N VAL A 20 -5.00 1.52 -11.33
CA VAL A 20 -5.20 0.48 -10.34
C VAL A 20 -5.22 1.24 -9.02
N SER A 21 -6.41 1.67 -8.62
CA SER A 21 -6.69 2.12 -7.27
C SER A 21 -6.32 0.94 -6.38
N SER A 22 -5.08 0.92 -5.93
CA SER A 22 -4.68 0.22 -4.73
C SER A 22 -5.41 0.93 -3.61
N THR A 23 -6.67 0.56 -3.41
CA THR A 23 -7.37 0.85 -2.16
C THR A 23 -6.42 0.38 -1.08
N PRO A 24 -5.88 1.27 -0.24
CA PRO A 24 -5.09 0.81 0.89
C PRO A 24 -6.05 -0.10 1.67
N ALA A 25 -5.76 -1.40 1.69
CA ALA A 25 -6.56 -2.37 2.41
C ALA A 25 -6.70 -1.82 3.83
N PHE A 26 -7.93 -1.43 4.18
CA PHE A 26 -8.19 -0.86 5.48
C PHE A 26 -8.03 -2.01 6.44
N ALA A 27 -6.91 -2.01 7.16
CA ALA A 27 -6.75 -2.96 8.24
C ALA A 27 -7.92 -2.81 9.19
N ASP A 28 -8.76 -3.84 9.31
CA ASP A 28 -9.81 -3.89 10.31
C ASP A 28 -9.13 -4.10 11.67
N SER A 29 -9.87 -3.88 12.76
CA SER A 29 -9.49 -4.25 14.13
C SER A 29 -9.11 -5.75 14.24
N ALA A 30 -9.56 -6.55 13.26
CA ALA A 30 -9.23 -7.96 13.10
C ALA A 30 -7.93 -8.22 12.32
N ASP A 31 -7.25 -7.22 11.76
CA ASP A 31 -6.05 -7.46 10.96
C ASP A 31 -4.82 -7.71 11.83
N THR A 32 -4.06 -8.75 11.47
CA THR A 32 -2.76 -9.04 12.09
C THR A 32 -1.63 -8.50 11.19
N TYR A 33 -0.78 -7.65 11.76
CA TYR A 33 0.46 -7.16 11.18
C TYR A 33 1.58 -8.19 11.33
N ILE A 34 2.23 -8.56 10.22
CA ILE A 34 3.32 -9.53 10.18
C ILE A 34 4.50 -8.94 9.40
N SER A 35 5.70 -8.99 9.99
CA SER A 35 6.96 -8.66 9.33
C SER A 35 7.43 -9.81 8.43
N ASN A 36 7.80 -9.50 7.20
CA ASN A 36 8.52 -10.44 6.36
C ASN A 36 10.03 -10.45 6.70
N PRO A 37 10.74 -11.54 6.35
CA PRO A 37 12.19 -11.58 6.42
C PRO A 37 12.81 -10.40 5.68
N VAL A 38 13.72 -9.69 6.35
CA VAL A 38 14.52 -8.61 5.75
C VAL A 38 15.83 -9.15 5.20
N THR A 39 16.35 -8.51 4.14
CA THR A 39 17.66 -8.88 3.55
C THR A 39 18.81 -8.68 4.54
N ASP A 40 18.70 -7.65 5.39
CA ASP A 40 19.62 -7.39 6.48
C ASP A 40 19.07 -7.99 7.79
N SER A 41 19.67 -9.09 8.24
CA SER A 41 19.23 -9.79 9.45
C SER A 41 19.33 -8.95 10.73
N SER A 42 20.14 -7.88 10.74
CA SER A 42 20.23 -6.97 11.89
C SER A 42 18.96 -6.13 12.08
N LEU A 43 18.16 -5.95 11.03
CA LEU A 43 16.89 -5.22 11.07
C LEU A 43 15.69 -6.11 11.41
N GLN A 44 15.86 -7.44 11.45
CA GLN A 44 14.74 -8.37 11.64
C GLN A 44 14.03 -8.14 12.97
N SER A 45 14.77 -8.09 14.08
CA SER A 45 14.20 -7.87 15.41
C SER A 45 13.50 -6.51 15.54
N PHE A 46 14.02 -5.48 14.85
CA PHE A 46 13.37 -4.18 14.77
C PHE A 46 12.03 -4.30 14.04
N CYS A 47 12.00 -4.93 12.86
CA CYS A 47 10.77 -5.09 12.07
C CYS A 47 9.72 -5.94 12.78
N ASP A 48 10.12 -7.02 13.46
CA ASP A 48 9.24 -7.85 14.28
C ASP A 48 8.66 -7.05 15.46
N GLY A 49 9.49 -6.21 16.09
CA GLY A 49 9.06 -5.29 17.14
C GLY A 49 8.04 -4.26 16.64
N GLN A 50 8.22 -3.71 15.44
CA GLN A 50 7.25 -2.78 14.85
C GLN A 50 5.93 -3.45 14.49
N ALA A 51 5.96 -4.68 13.97
CA ALA A 51 4.75 -5.47 13.71
C ALA A 51 3.99 -5.75 15.02
N THR A 52 4.71 -6.14 16.08
CA THR A 52 4.14 -6.35 17.42
C THR A 52 3.52 -5.07 17.98
N ALA A 53 4.21 -3.93 17.85
CA ALA A 53 3.70 -2.63 18.29
C ALA A 53 2.42 -2.24 17.54
N ALA A 54 2.38 -2.45 16.22
CA ALA A 54 1.20 -2.20 15.40
C ALA A 54 0.02 -3.10 15.81
N ASN A 55 0.24 -4.39 16.07
CA ASN A 55 -0.78 -5.31 16.58
C ASN A 55 -1.35 -4.85 17.94
N ASN A 56 -0.49 -4.44 18.87
CA ASN A 56 -0.93 -3.94 20.17
C ASN A 56 -1.77 -2.66 20.04
N LEU A 57 -1.46 -1.79 19.08
CA LEU A 57 -2.25 -0.59 18.78
C LEU A 57 -3.60 -0.95 18.14
N ALA A 58 -3.60 -1.90 17.19
CA ALA A 58 -4.83 -2.39 16.56
C ALA A 58 -5.78 -3.03 17.58
N ALA A 59 -5.25 -3.86 18.50
CA ALA A 59 -6.01 -4.45 19.60
C ALA A 59 -6.65 -3.42 20.55
N GLN A 60 -6.11 -2.19 20.58
CA GLN A 60 -6.65 -1.07 21.35
C GLN A 60 -7.60 -0.19 20.53
N ASN A 61 -8.04 -0.63 19.34
CA ASN A 61 -8.81 0.17 18.36
C ASN A 61 -8.07 1.44 17.89
N GLN A 62 -6.73 1.48 17.99
CA GLN A 62 -5.90 2.59 17.54
C GLN A 62 -5.31 2.30 16.15
N THR A 63 -6.16 1.85 15.22
CA THR A 63 -5.76 1.37 13.90
C THR A 63 -5.04 2.43 13.06
N ALA A 64 -5.38 3.71 13.20
CA ALA A 64 -4.67 4.79 12.53
C ALA A 64 -3.19 4.86 12.97
N ARG A 65 -2.93 4.74 14.27
CA ARG A 65 -1.56 4.74 14.82
C ARG A 65 -0.81 3.46 14.46
N ALA A 66 -1.49 2.32 14.42
CA ALA A 66 -0.90 1.07 13.94
C ALA A 66 -0.37 1.21 12.50
N LYS A 67 -1.15 1.85 11.63
CA LYS A 67 -0.76 2.14 10.24
C LYS A 67 0.42 3.10 10.15
N GLU A 68 0.50 4.12 11.00
CA GLU A 68 1.63 5.04 11.06
C GLU A 68 2.94 4.33 11.45
N VAL A 69 2.88 3.46 12.47
CA VAL A 69 4.02 2.63 12.90
C VAL A 69 4.53 1.76 11.75
N VAL A 70 3.60 1.10 11.05
CA VAL A 70 3.93 0.23 9.90
C VAL A 70 4.49 1.03 8.74
N ALA A 71 3.91 2.19 8.40
CA ALA A 71 4.42 3.05 7.35
C ALA A 71 5.83 3.55 7.66
N ALA A 72 6.08 3.99 8.90
CA ALA A 72 7.40 4.42 9.35
C ALA A 72 8.42 3.27 9.31
N ALA A 73 8.04 2.08 9.76
CA ALA A 73 8.88 0.89 9.69
C ALA A 73 9.22 0.51 8.24
N ASN A 74 8.24 0.55 7.35
CA ASN A 74 8.43 0.21 5.94
C ASN A 74 9.35 1.20 5.23
N MET A 75 9.27 2.50 5.54
CA MET A 75 10.24 3.50 5.05
C MET A 75 11.67 3.24 5.52
N ARG A 76 11.85 2.55 6.65
CA ARG A 76 13.17 2.17 7.18
C ARG A 76 13.67 0.82 6.67
N GLY A 77 12.97 0.21 5.70
CA GLY A 77 13.37 -1.05 5.07
C GLY A 77 12.68 -2.29 5.61
N CYS A 78 11.74 -2.17 6.55
CA CYS A 78 10.87 -3.28 6.90
C CYS A 78 9.88 -3.59 5.77
N ARG A 79 9.37 -4.82 5.73
CA ARG A 79 8.23 -5.19 4.89
C ARG A 79 7.17 -5.80 5.78
N ILE A 80 6.29 -4.97 6.34
CA ILE A 80 5.21 -5.38 7.23
C ILE A 80 3.89 -5.36 6.45
N PHE A 81 3.16 -6.48 6.48
CA PHE A 81 1.89 -6.69 5.79
C PHE A 81 0.77 -6.94 6.80
N THR A 82 -0.48 -6.65 6.41
CA THR A 82 -1.65 -7.05 7.16
C THR A 82 -2.34 -8.24 6.50
N PHE A 83 -2.81 -9.16 7.31
CA PHE A 83 -3.74 -10.20 6.91
C PHE A 83 -5.02 -10.03 7.73
N GLU A 84 -6.18 -10.14 7.07
CA GLU A 84 -7.46 -10.30 7.76
C GLU A 84 -7.33 -11.53 8.66
N SER A 85 -7.53 -11.40 9.98
CA SER A 85 -7.58 -12.60 10.83
C SER A 85 -8.85 -13.38 10.53
N PRO A 86 -8.78 -14.72 10.45
CA PRO A 86 -9.90 -15.59 10.09
C PRO A 86 -11.05 -15.56 11.11
#